data_AF-A0A5P2DHS0-F1
#
_entry.id   AF-A0A5P2DHS0-F1
#
_cell.length_a   1.000
_cell.length_b   1.000
_cell.length_c   1.000
_cell.angle_alpha   90.00
_cell.angle_beta   90.00
_cell.angle_gamma   90.00
#
_symmetry.space_group_name_H-M   'P 1'
#
loop_
_entity.id
_entity.type
_entity.pdbx_description
1 polymer ?
#
loop_
_entity_poly.entity_id
_entity_poly.type
_entity_poly.pdbx_seq_one_letter_code
_entity_poly.pdbx_strand_id
1 'polypeptide(L)'
;MLLTAEPDGESAAARQLLAGALARTFADWPRLRGDDPYDHTRQELCAAFARTAWRHHRGRGGPLSRLRPQQRLVIVLVVYEGVAEAQAAAQLGLPVERLRTLRGRAIAALRARERGVAA
;
A
#
# COMPACT_ATOMS: atom_id res chain seq x y z
N MET A 1 -3.34 -6.69 -13.13
CA MET A 1 -4.44 -6.16 -12.31
C MET A 1 -3.84 -5.57 -11.04
N LEU A 2 -3.49 -4.27 -11.05
CA LEU A 2 -2.82 -3.61 -9.92
C LEU A 2 -3.91 -3.13 -8.94
N LEU A 3 -4.02 -3.75 -7.76
CA LEU A 3 -5.05 -3.47 -6.74
C LEU A 3 -4.81 -2.15 -5.99
N THR A 4 -4.52 -1.06 -6.69
CA THR A 4 -4.34 0.27 -6.08
C THR A 4 -5.68 0.96 -5.85
N ALA A 5 -6.67 0.34 -5.17
CA ALA A 5 -7.89 0.96 -4.61
C ALA A 5 -8.75 1.90 -5.49
N GLU A 6 -8.43 2.04 -6.78
CA GLU A 6 -9.00 2.96 -7.76
C GLU A 6 -9.78 2.12 -8.78
N PRO A 7 -10.81 2.67 -9.43
CA PRO A 7 -11.59 1.92 -10.42
C PRO A 7 -10.70 1.49 -11.59
N ASP A 8 -11.10 0.43 -12.30
CA ASP A 8 -10.47 -0.01 -13.56
C ASP A 8 -10.55 1.13 -14.58
N GLY A 9 -9.49 1.93 -14.59
CA GLY A 9 -9.45 3.23 -15.24
C GLY A 9 -8.29 4.02 -14.69
N GLU A 10 -7.11 3.80 -15.27
CA GLU A 10 -5.97 4.72 -15.33
C GLU A 10 -5.97 5.86 -14.27
N SER A 11 -5.82 5.50 -12.98
CA SER A 11 -5.77 6.51 -11.93
C SER A 11 -4.49 7.34 -12.12
N ALA A 12 -4.65 8.55 -12.64
CA ALA A 12 -3.54 9.45 -12.89
C ALA A 12 -2.74 9.72 -11.60
N ALA A 13 -3.42 9.71 -10.45
CA ALA A 13 -2.78 9.79 -9.15
C ALA A 13 -1.89 8.56 -8.86
N ALA A 14 -2.37 7.35 -9.11
CA ALA A 14 -1.57 6.13 -8.93
C ALA A 14 -0.34 6.12 -9.86
N ARG A 15 -0.52 6.52 -11.13
CA ARG A 15 0.58 6.62 -12.10
C ARG A 15 1.62 7.66 -11.69
N GLN A 16 1.19 8.84 -11.23
CA GLN A 16 2.09 9.88 -10.74
C GLN A 16 2.89 9.42 -9.52
N LEU A 17 2.24 8.68 -8.62
CA LEU A 17 2.87 8.15 -7.42
C LEU A 17 3.93 7.09 -7.79
N LEU A 18 3.59 6.18 -8.70
CA LEU A 18 4.52 5.18 -9.23
C LEU A 18 5.69 5.82 -9.97
N ALA A 19 5.43 6.75 -10.89
CA ALA A 19 6.47 7.45 -11.64
C ALA A 19 7.44 8.19 -10.71
N GLY A 20 6.90 8.87 -9.68
CA GLY A 20 7.71 9.54 -8.67
C GLY A 20 8.55 8.59 -7.83
N ALA A 21 8.04 7.40 -7.49
CA ALA A 21 8.79 6.39 -6.75
C ALA A 21 9.93 5.81 -7.62
N LEU A 22 9.64 5.43 -8.86
CA LEU A 22 10.64 4.93 -9.80
C LEU A 22 11.74 5.96 -10.09
N ALA A 23 11.39 7.23 -10.24
CA ALA A 23 12.38 8.29 -10.44
C ALA A 23 13.33 8.44 -9.24
N ARG A 24 12.83 8.27 -8.00
CA ARG A 24 13.67 8.29 -6.79
C ARG A 24 14.55 7.05 -6.68
N THR A 25 13.99 5.86 -6.89
CA THR A 25 14.78 4.61 -6.97
C THR A 25 15.90 4.75 -7.99
N PHE A 26 15.61 5.31 -9.18
CA PHE A 26 16.61 5.48 -10.22
C PHE A 26 17.69 6.50 -9.82
N ALA A 27 17.32 7.60 -9.17
CA ALA A 27 18.27 8.60 -8.69
C ALA A 27 19.20 8.04 -7.59
N ASP A 28 18.67 7.19 -6.71
CA ASP A 28 19.44 6.55 -5.64
C ASP A 28 20.15 5.25 -6.09
N TRP A 29 19.91 4.80 -7.33
CA TRP A 29 20.46 3.56 -7.89
C TRP A 29 21.98 3.36 -7.68
N PRO A 30 22.83 4.39 -7.82
CA PRO A 30 24.27 4.23 -7.58
C PRO A 30 24.62 3.92 -6.12
N ARG A 31 23.71 4.23 -5.17
CA ARG A 31 23.91 4.04 -3.73
C ARG A 31 23.37 2.71 -3.21
N LEU A 32 22.49 2.05 -3.96
CA LEU A 32 21.84 0.80 -3.53
C LEU A 32 22.79 -0.40 -3.36
N ARG A 33 24.04 -0.36 -3.86
CA ARG A 33 25.15 -1.30 -3.58
C ARG A 33 24.76 -2.78 -3.31
N GLY A 34 23.81 -3.35 -4.05
CA GLY A 34 23.40 -4.75 -3.95
C GLY A 34 22.11 -5.04 -3.16
N ASP A 35 21.45 -4.02 -2.61
CA ASP A 35 20.10 -4.13 -2.06
C ASP A 35 19.08 -4.45 -3.17
N ASP A 36 18.01 -5.18 -2.82
CA ASP A 36 16.95 -5.53 -3.77
C ASP A 36 16.23 -4.26 -4.30
N PRO A 37 16.32 -3.94 -5.60
CA PRO A 37 15.70 -2.75 -6.16
C PRO A 37 14.18 -2.78 -6.12
N TYR A 38 13.55 -3.97 -6.09
CA TYR A 38 12.11 -4.11 -5.92
C TYR A 38 11.68 -3.74 -4.51
N ASP A 39 12.42 -4.19 -3.50
CA ASP A 39 12.21 -3.82 -2.10
C ASP A 39 12.36 -2.31 -1.89
N HIS A 40 13.42 -1.70 -2.44
CA HIS A 40 13.63 -0.26 -2.33
C HIS A 40 12.51 0.54 -3.03
N THR A 41 12.13 0.13 -4.24
CA THR A 41 11.01 0.77 -4.95
C THR A 41 9.71 0.64 -4.17
N ARG A 42 9.48 -0.51 -3.53
CA ARG A 42 8.30 -0.74 -2.68
C ARG A 42 8.30 0.17 -1.45
N GLN A 43 9.45 0.36 -0.81
CA GLN A 43 9.62 1.31 0.30
C GLN A 43 9.32 2.75 -0.14
N GLU A 44 9.90 3.19 -1.25
CA GLU A 44 9.67 4.53 -1.81
C GLU A 44 8.20 4.76 -2.19
N LEU A 45 7.55 3.75 -2.77
CA LEU A 45 6.13 3.79 -3.11
C LEU A 45 5.26 3.89 -1.85
N CYS A 46 5.56 3.10 -0.81
CA CYS A 46 4.84 3.14 0.46
C CYS A 46 5.01 4.49 1.17
N ALA A 47 6.23 5.02 1.20
CA ALA A 47 6.53 6.33 1.77
C ALA A 47 5.82 7.47 0.99
N ALA A 48 5.86 7.43 -0.34
CA ALA A 48 5.14 8.36 -1.19
C ALA A 48 3.63 8.30 -0.94
N PHE A 49 3.07 7.10 -0.84
CA PHE A 49 1.66 6.90 -0.52
C PHE A 49 1.30 7.40 0.88
N ALA A 50 2.10 7.12 1.90
CA ALA A 50 1.83 7.62 3.24
C ALA A 50 1.79 9.16 3.28
N ARG A 51 2.69 9.83 2.53
CA ARG A 51 2.74 11.29 2.40
C ARG A 51 1.54 11.88 1.65
N THR A 52 1.12 11.25 0.54
CA THR A 52 0.04 11.76 -0.31
C THR A 52 -1.35 11.29 0.13
N ALA A 53 -1.45 10.20 0.88
CA ALA A 53 -2.72 9.60 1.27
C ALA A 53 -3.63 10.54 2.06
N TRP A 54 -3.08 11.57 2.72
CA TRP A 54 -3.88 12.62 3.37
C TRP A 54 -4.77 13.41 2.40
N ARG A 55 -4.35 13.49 1.13
CA ARG A 55 -5.12 14.10 0.02
C ARG A 55 -6.09 13.10 -0.64
N HIS A 56 -5.89 11.80 -0.42
CA HIS A 56 -6.71 10.70 -0.95
C HIS A 56 -7.53 10.00 0.14
N HIS A 57 -7.90 10.73 1.20
CA HIS A 57 -8.65 10.22 2.37
C HIS A 57 -10.00 9.59 2.02
N ARG A 58 -10.54 9.87 0.83
CA ARG A 58 -11.69 9.17 0.26
C ARG A 58 -11.22 8.47 -1.01
N GLY A 59 -10.97 7.16 -0.95
CA GLY A 59 -10.72 6.37 -2.16
C GLY A 59 -11.89 6.56 -3.12
N ARG A 60 -11.61 6.86 -4.40
CA ARG A 60 -12.61 7.31 -5.38
C ARG A 60 -13.49 6.18 -5.94
N GLY A 61 -13.78 5.17 -5.11
CA GLY A 61 -14.53 3.97 -5.49
C GLY A 61 -13.61 2.82 -5.91
N GLY A 62 -13.35 1.92 -4.97
CA GLY A 62 -12.60 0.68 -5.21
C GLY A 62 -12.76 -0.29 -4.05
N PRO A 63 -12.25 -1.53 -4.14
CA PRO A 63 -12.45 -2.55 -3.11
C PRO A 63 -11.91 -2.11 -1.74
N LEU A 64 -10.77 -1.43 -1.74
CA LEU A 64 -10.07 -0.97 -0.54
C LEU A 64 -10.44 0.46 -0.10
N SER A 65 -11.39 1.13 -0.76
CA SER A 65 -11.71 2.54 -0.49
C SER A 65 -12.24 2.80 0.93
N ARG A 66 -12.82 1.78 1.58
CA ARG A 66 -13.32 1.84 2.97
C ARG A 66 -12.20 1.71 4.01
N LEU A 67 -11.02 1.26 3.61
CA LEU A 67 -9.88 1.11 4.51
C LEU A 67 -9.14 2.43 4.68
N ARG A 68 -8.65 2.66 5.91
CA ARG A 68 -7.72 3.75 6.18
C ARG A 68 -6.42 3.55 5.38
N PRO A 69 -5.69 4.62 5.01
CA PRO A 69 -4.45 4.50 4.23
C PRO A 69 -3.45 3.45 4.74
N GLN A 70 -3.20 3.42 6.05
CA GLN A 70 -2.30 2.45 6.67
C GLN A 70 -2.83 1.01 6.57
N GLN A 71 -4.14 0.80 6.69
CA GLN A 71 -4.75 -0.52 6.50
C GLN A 71 -4.61 -1.00 5.06
N ARG A 72 -4.70 -0.10 4.07
CA ARG A 72 -4.47 -0.43 2.66
C ARG A 72 -3.04 -0.90 2.43
N LEU A 73 -2.05 -0.14 2.92
CA LEU A 73 -0.64 -0.52 2.82
C LEU A 73 -0.39 -1.90 3.44
N VAL A 74 -0.89 -2.14 4.65
CA VAL A 74 -0.73 -3.44 5.33
C VAL A 74 -1.33 -4.60 4.52
N ILE A 75 -2.54 -4.43 3.96
CA ILE A 75 -3.17 -5.48 3.15
C ILE A 75 -2.40 -5.72 1.86
N VAL A 76 -1.98 -4.66 1.16
CA VAL A 76 -1.23 -4.79 -0.09
C VAL A 76 0.10 -5.50 0.16
N LEU A 77 0.88 -5.06 1.15
CA LEU A 77 2.19 -5.66 1.44
C LEU A 77 2.08 -7.12 1.91
N VAL A 78 1.21 -7.40 2.88
CA VAL A 78 1.23 -8.70 3.57
C VAL A 78 0.38 -9.75 2.85
N VAL A 79 -0.74 -9.35 2.25
CA VAL A 79 -1.69 -10.30 1.66
C VAL A 79 -1.48 -10.42 0.15
N TYR A 80 -1.29 -9.30 -0.54
CA TYR A 80 -1.17 -9.31 -2.00
C TYR A 80 0.27 -9.56 -2.47
N GLU A 81 1.23 -8.82 -1.91
CA GLU A 81 2.66 -8.95 -2.27
C GLU A 81 3.37 -10.08 -1.51
N GLY A 82 2.72 -10.68 -0.51
CA GLY A 82 3.28 -11.79 0.28
C GLY A 82 4.47 -11.42 1.17
N VAL A 83 4.67 -10.13 1.46
CA VAL A 83 5.77 -9.65 2.32
C VAL A 83 5.54 -10.12 3.75
N ALA A 84 6.58 -10.70 4.36
CA ALA A 84 6.54 -11.13 5.76
C ALA A 84 6.16 -9.97 6.70
N GLU A 85 5.36 -10.25 7.73
CA GLU A 85 4.84 -9.22 8.65
C GLU A 85 5.94 -8.39 9.30
N ALA A 86 7.05 -9.03 9.71
CA ALA A 86 8.18 -8.33 10.31
C ALA A 86 8.85 -7.36 9.33
N GLN A 87 9.02 -7.78 8.07
CA GLN A 87 9.58 -6.95 7.01
C GLN A 87 8.65 -5.78 6.67
N ALA A 88 7.35 -6.05 6.51
CA ALA A 88 6.36 -5.00 6.25
C ALA A 88 6.23 -4.01 7.43
N ALA A 89 6.36 -4.48 8.68
CA ALA A 89 6.35 -3.63 9.87
C ALA A 89 7.57 -2.70 9.89
N ALA A 90 8.77 -3.24 9.60
CA ALA A 90 9.98 -2.45 9.46
C ALA A 90 9.86 -1.39 8.34
N GLN A 91 9.37 -1.79 7.16
CA GLN A 91 9.15 -0.87 6.02
C GLN A 91 8.17 0.27 6.35
N LEU A 92 7.16 0.00 7.18
CA LEU A 92 6.15 1.01 7.56
C LEU A 92 6.54 1.80 8.83
N GLY A 93 7.66 1.48 9.49
CA GLY A 93 8.06 2.09 10.76
C GLY A 93 7.08 1.79 11.90
N LEU A 94 6.48 0.60 11.92
CA LEU A 94 5.47 0.19 12.90
C LEU A 94 5.95 -1.00 13.74
N PRO A 95 5.50 -1.15 14.99
CA PRO A 95 5.60 -2.42 15.73
C PRO A 95 4.83 -3.54 15.01
N VAL A 96 5.33 -4.77 15.03
CA VAL A 96 4.71 -5.90 14.31
C VAL A 96 3.31 -6.22 14.83
N GLU A 97 3.08 -6.02 16.13
CA GLU A 97 1.81 -6.19 16.83
C GLU A 97 0.79 -5.17 16.34
N ARG A 98 1.26 -3.94 16.09
CA ARG A 98 0.42 -2.88 15.52
C ARG A 98 0.02 -3.23 14.09
N LEU A 99 0.94 -3.76 13.29
CA LEU A 99 0.64 -4.25 11.94
C LEU A 99 -0.39 -5.38 11.97
N ARG A 100 -0.24 -6.38 12.84
CA ARG A 100 -1.21 -7.47 13.02
C ARG A 100 -2.60 -6.96 13.36
N THR A 101 -2.68 -5.99 14.26
CA THR A 101 -3.95 -5.33 14.64
C THR A 101 -4.59 -4.61 13.45
N LEU A 102 -3.79 -3.86 12.68
CA LEU A 102 -4.27 -3.16 11.49
C LEU A 102 -4.78 -4.14 10.42
N ARG A 103 -4.05 -5.24 10.19
CA ARG A 103 -4.44 -6.31 9.27
C ARG A 103 -5.77 -6.93 9.68
N GLY A 104 -5.91 -7.32 10.94
CA GLY A 104 -7.16 -7.91 11.46
C GLY A 104 -8.36 -6.99 11.27
N ARG A 105 -8.21 -5.70 11.60
CA ARG A 105 -9.27 -4.70 11.37
C ARG A 105 -9.59 -4.50 9.90
N ALA A 106 -8.58 -4.53 9.04
CA ALA A 106 -8.77 -4.39 7.60
C ALA A 106 -9.53 -5.57 6.99
N ILE A 107 -9.14 -6.81 7.33
CA ILE A 107 -9.84 -8.03 6.89
C ILE A 107 -11.30 -8.02 7.39
N ALA A 108 -11.54 -7.64 8.65
CA ALA A 108 -12.90 -7.53 9.19
C ALA A 108 -13.76 -6.51 8.40
N ALA A 109 -13.19 -5.34 8.08
CA ALA A 109 -13.89 -4.32 7.29
C ALA A 109 -14.18 -4.78 5.85
N LEU A 110 -13.28 -5.52 5.22
CA LEU A 110 -13.49 -6.08 3.87
C LEU A 110 -14.59 -7.14 3.87
N ARG A 111 -14.57 -8.09 4.82
CA ARG A 111 -15.62 -9.11 4.97
C ARG A 111 -16.99 -8.51 5.26
N ALA A 112 -17.06 -7.44 6.05
CA ALA A 112 -18.32 -6.74 6.29
C ALA A 112 -18.89 -6.10 5.02
N ARG A 113 -18.04 -5.66 4.08
CA ARG A 113 -18.48 -5.16 2.78
C ARG A 113 -19.06 -6.26 1.91
N GLU A 114 -18.38 -7.40 1.79
CA GLU A 114 -18.86 -8.54 1.00
C GLU A 114 -20.25 -8.99 1.46
N ARG A 115 -20.45 -9.09 2.79
CA ARG A 115 -21.77 -9.44 3.36
C ARG A 115 -22.86 -8.41 3.06
N GLY A 116 -22.52 -7.12 3.02
CA GLY A 116 -23.47 -6.06 2.66
C GLY A 116 -23.67 -5.84 1.17
N VAL A 117 -22.90 -6.51 0.30
CA VAL A 117 -23.14 -6.58 -1.16
C VAL A 117 -24.00 -7.80 -1.51
N ALA A 118 -23.95 -8.85 -0.68
CA ALA A 118 -24.72 -10.08 -0.85
C ALA A 118 -26.12 -10.06 -0.20
N ALA A 119 -26.52 -8.95 0.43
CA ALA A 119 -27.81 -8.74 1.09
C ALA A 119 -28.58 -7.62 0.40
#